data_AF-A0A5C3QS87-F1
#
_entry.id   AF-A0A5C3QS87-F1
#
_cell.length_a   1.000
_cell.length_b   1.000
_cell.length_c   1.000
_cell.angle_alpha   90.00
_cell.angle_beta   90.00
_cell.angle_gamma   90.00
#
_symmetry.space_group_name_H-M   'P 1'
#
loop_
_entity.id
_entity.type
_entity.pdbx_description
1 polymer ?
#
loop_
_entity_poly.entity_id
_entity_poly.type
_entity_poly.pdbx_seq_one_letter_code
_entity_poly.pdbx_strand_id
1 'polypeptide(L)'
;MTSHPIRPLTVKQERRLRDFLDDKFLDISRNYRKRSELSTKLPTLTAYLDATRPVLALILQIPPVAPSMSLRTAFLMRLTNDALTAVTGYAIQSEEELEALVDWLDDFDRAWVVLIKGQLWDPNKQKRHDGALEDDSDEDDMDGMDVDSGPASATGISSGLAPASSPNSTKTISQTERTRLRSLILSFSSSLEDWLALLEAPPSTTASSDDVVRDSASNESEDIAETTSAPGPASSSADMQSVLKRLSLQNAFNDLFSGTMSVLGDLGGVVLEAGEEAKVC
;
A
#
# COMPACT_ATOMS: atom_id res chain seq x y z
N MET A 1 27.31 -8.66 16.86
CA MET A 1 25.95 -9.18 17.13
C MET A 1 25.79 -10.45 16.32
N THR A 2 25.61 -11.61 16.96
CA THR A 2 25.47 -12.89 16.25
C THR A 2 24.04 -12.99 15.69
N SER A 3 23.91 -12.92 14.36
CA SER A 3 22.64 -13.18 13.66
C SER A 3 22.19 -14.62 13.95
N HIS A 4 21.07 -14.78 14.65
CA HIS A 4 20.49 -16.10 14.84
C HIS A 4 19.91 -16.62 13.51
N PRO A 5 20.16 -17.89 13.15
CA PRO A 5 19.64 -18.44 11.90
C PRO A 5 18.10 -18.42 11.93
N ILE A 6 17.50 -17.85 10.88
CA ILE A 6 16.04 -17.79 10.72
C ILE A 6 15.53 -19.21 10.52
N ARG A 7 14.69 -19.68 11.45
CA ARG A 7 14.12 -21.03 11.41
C ARG A 7 12.69 -20.99 10.84
N PRO A 8 12.33 -21.91 9.93
CA PRO A 8 10.95 -22.03 9.47
C PRO A 8 10.02 -22.42 10.62
N LEU A 9 8.74 -22.11 10.46
CA LEU A 9 7.72 -22.56 11.39
C LEU A 9 7.58 -24.08 11.33
N THR A 10 7.29 -24.69 12.48
CA THR A 10 6.91 -26.11 12.50
C THR A 10 5.51 -26.28 11.89
N VAL A 11 5.21 -27.44 11.31
CA VAL A 11 3.88 -27.75 10.72
C VAL A 11 2.73 -27.48 11.70
N LYS A 12 2.95 -27.77 13.00
CA LYS A 12 1.96 -27.49 14.05
C LYS A 12 1.75 -25.99 14.28
N GLN A 13 2.82 -25.18 14.23
CA GLN A 13 2.73 -23.72 14.31
C GLN A 13 2.05 -23.15 13.07
N GLU A 14 2.41 -23.61 11.86
CA GLU A 14 1.78 -23.16 10.61
C GLU A 14 0.28 -23.43 10.60
N ARG A 15 -0.14 -24.63 11.03
CA ARG A 15 -1.58 -24.96 11.14
C ARG A 15 -2.31 -24.03 12.11
N ARG A 16 -1.77 -23.84 13.32
CA ARG A 16 -2.39 -22.95 14.31
C ARG A 16 -2.45 -21.50 13.84
N LEU A 17 -1.40 -21.02 13.19
CA LEU A 17 -1.35 -19.69 12.62
C LEU A 17 -2.38 -19.52 11.51
N ARG A 18 -2.50 -20.52 10.62
CA ARG A 18 -3.51 -20.53 9.57
C ARG A 18 -4.92 -20.45 10.15
N ASP A 19 -5.25 -21.35 11.08
CA ASP A 19 -6.57 -21.39 11.73
C ASP A 19 -6.90 -20.02 12.38
N PHE A 20 -5.93 -19.43 13.09
CA PHE A 20 -6.08 -18.11 13.70
C PHE A 20 -6.30 -16.99 12.68
N LEU A 21 -5.48 -16.95 11.62
CA LEU A 21 -5.59 -15.92 10.58
C LEU A 21 -6.90 -16.05 9.82
N ASP A 22 -7.32 -17.27 9.47
CA ASP A 22 -8.58 -17.53 8.79
C ASP A 22 -9.78 -17.08 9.62
N ASP A 23 -9.77 -17.35 10.94
CA ASP A 23 -10.79 -16.85 11.86
C ASP A 23 -10.81 -15.31 11.92
N LYS A 24 -9.63 -14.66 11.92
CA LYS A 24 -9.53 -13.20 11.88
C LYS A 24 -10.04 -12.59 10.58
N PHE A 25 -9.66 -13.15 9.43
CA PHE A 25 -10.20 -12.71 8.14
C PHE A 25 -11.72 -12.87 8.07
N LEU A 26 -12.25 -13.97 8.60
CA LEU A 26 -13.68 -14.22 8.64
C LEU A 26 -14.41 -13.21 9.54
N ASP A 27 -13.87 -12.91 10.72
CA ASP A 27 -14.42 -11.91 11.63
C ASP A 27 -14.42 -10.51 10.99
N ILE A 28 -13.28 -10.07 10.43
CA ILE A 28 -13.16 -8.78 9.75
C ILE A 28 -14.14 -8.70 8.57
N SER A 29 -14.18 -9.72 7.71
CA SER A 29 -15.09 -9.76 6.56
C SER A 29 -16.56 -9.70 6.96
N ARG A 30 -16.95 -10.39 8.04
CA ARG A 30 -18.32 -10.36 8.57
C ARG A 30 -18.70 -8.97 9.08
N ASN A 31 -17.82 -8.34 9.86
CA ASN A 31 -18.08 -6.99 10.39
C ASN A 31 -18.09 -5.93 9.27
N TYR A 32 -17.20 -6.04 8.27
CA TYR A 32 -17.19 -5.18 7.10
C TYR A 32 -18.50 -5.25 6.29
N ARG A 33 -19.03 -6.46 6.06
CA ARG A 33 -20.32 -6.63 5.36
C ARG A 33 -21.49 -6.01 6.14
N LYS A 34 -21.36 -5.92 7.46
CA LYS A 34 -22.33 -5.32 8.37
C LYS A 34 -22.01 -3.88 8.73
N ARG A 35 -21.08 -3.20 8.03
CA ARG A 35 -20.59 -1.86 8.41
C ARG A 35 -21.67 -0.79 8.55
N SER A 36 -22.81 -0.94 7.87
CA SER A 36 -23.96 -0.04 7.98
C SER A 36 -24.91 -0.36 9.15
N GLU A 37 -24.72 -1.50 9.82
CA GLU A 37 -25.52 -1.90 10.99
C GLU A 37 -24.92 -1.31 12.28
N LEU A 38 -25.77 -0.79 13.17
CA LEU A 38 -25.33 -0.28 14.48
C LEU A 38 -24.65 -1.32 15.38
N SER A 39 -24.80 -2.62 15.07
CA SER A 39 -24.23 -3.73 15.83
C SER A 39 -22.81 -4.10 15.44
N THR A 40 -22.29 -3.55 14.33
CA THR A 40 -20.97 -3.90 13.82
C THR A 40 -19.84 -3.32 14.67
N LYS A 41 -18.71 -4.05 14.73
CA LYS A 41 -17.49 -3.57 15.38
C LYS A 41 -16.63 -2.67 14.50
N LEU A 42 -16.91 -2.63 13.19
CA LEU A 42 -16.12 -1.89 12.20
C LEU A 42 -17.00 -0.87 11.46
N PRO A 43 -17.62 0.11 12.17
CA PRO A 43 -18.53 1.07 11.54
C PRO A 43 -17.79 2.13 10.70
N THR A 44 -16.53 2.40 11.02
CA THR A 44 -15.71 3.43 10.36
C THR A 44 -14.49 2.84 9.68
N LEU A 45 -13.88 3.63 8.78
CA LEU A 45 -12.64 3.26 8.10
C LEU A 45 -11.51 3.04 9.13
N THR A 46 -11.35 3.95 10.08
CA THR A 46 -10.31 3.83 11.13
C THR A 46 -10.45 2.54 11.93
N ALA A 47 -11.67 2.17 12.34
CA ALA A 47 -11.89 0.90 13.05
C ALA A 47 -11.48 -0.32 12.20
N TYR A 48 -11.72 -0.28 10.89
CA TYR A 48 -11.27 -1.31 9.96
C TYR A 48 -9.74 -1.37 9.83
N LEU A 49 -9.08 -0.21 9.68
CA LEU A 49 -7.62 -0.13 9.62
C LEU A 49 -6.99 -0.66 10.91
N ASP A 50 -7.51 -0.26 12.07
CA ASP A 50 -7.06 -0.74 13.38
C ASP A 50 -7.22 -2.25 13.55
N ALA A 51 -8.32 -2.83 13.03
CA ALA A 51 -8.54 -4.27 13.07
C ALA A 51 -7.60 -5.06 12.14
N THR A 52 -7.17 -4.46 11.03
CA THR A 52 -6.30 -5.12 10.03
C THR A 52 -4.81 -4.95 10.32
N ARG A 53 -4.38 -3.87 10.99
CA ARG A 53 -2.97 -3.62 11.37
C ARG A 53 -2.32 -4.81 12.12
N PRO A 54 -2.94 -5.40 13.16
CA PRO A 54 -2.37 -6.58 13.84
C PRO A 54 -2.27 -7.81 12.93
N VAL A 55 -3.19 -7.98 11.98
CA VAL A 55 -3.16 -9.08 11.02
C VAL A 55 -1.99 -8.92 10.07
N LEU A 56 -1.78 -7.71 9.53
CA LEU A 56 -0.62 -7.37 8.70
C LEU A 56 0.69 -7.65 9.47
N ALA A 57 0.81 -7.11 10.68
CA ALA A 57 1.99 -7.29 11.52
C ALA A 57 2.29 -8.78 11.78
N LEU A 58 1.27 -9.59 12.06
CA LEU A 58 1.43 -11.03 12.28
C LEU A 58 1.85 -11.77 11.00
N ILE A 59 1.30 -11.41 9.84
CA ILE A 59 1.72 -11.98 8.54
C ILE A 59 3.19 -11.67 8.28
N LEU A 60 3.64 -10.46 8.60
CA LEU A 60 5.02 -10.02 8.36
C LEU A 60 6.05 -10.67 9.31
N GLN A 61 5.59 -11.17 10.46
CA GLN A 61 6.41 -11.99 11.36
C GLN A 61 6.60 -13.43 10.87
N ILE A 62 5.90 -13.87 9.81
CA ILE A 62 6.12 -15.20 9.24
C ILE A 62 7.54 -15.26 8.64
N PRO A 63 8.36 -16.27 8.99
CA PRO A 63 9.73 -16.37 8.51
C PRO A 63 9.81 -16.36 6.97
N PRO A 64 10.70 -15.55 6.36
CA PRO A 64 10.94 -15.54 4.92
C PRO A 64 11.83 -16.72 4.49
N VAL A 65 11.48 -17.93 4.92
CA VAL A 65 12.19 -19.17 4.57
C VAL A 65 11.17 -20.24 4.21
N ALA A 66 11.54 -21.14 3.30
CA ALA A 66 10.65 -22.24 2.92
C ALA A 66 10.45 -23.22 4.09
N PRO A 67 9.23 -23.78 4.27
CA PRO A 67 8.02 -23.59 3.47
C PRO A 67 7.19 -22.35 3.87
N SER A 68 7.46 -21.74 5.02
CA SER A 68 6.66 -20.66 5.63
C SER A 68 6.53 -19.41 4.75
N MET A 69 7.48 -19.14 3.85
CA MET A 69 7.38 -18.04 2.89
C MET A 69 6.13 -18.15 2.00
N SER A 70 5.75 -19.35 1.56
CA SER A 70 4.54 -19.53 0.74
C SER A 70 3.27 -19.15 1.50
N LEU A 71 3.23 -19.45 2.80
CA LEU A 71 2.15 -19.07 3.70
C LEU A 71 2.08 -17.55 3.88
N ARG A 72 3.25 -16.91 4.05
CA ARG A 72 3.37 -15.45 4.14
C ARG A 72 2.82 -14.77 2.89
N THR A 73 3.25 -15.19 1.70
CA THR A 73 2.79 -14.62 0.43
C THR A 73 1.29 -14.82 0.26
N ALA A 74 0.77 -16.02 0.53
CA ALA A 74 -0.66 -16.31 0.36
C ALA A 74 -1.55 -15.43 1.25
N PHE A 75 -1.19 -15.25 2.52
CA PHE A 75 -1.97 -14.40 3.42
C PHE A 75 -1.80 -12.92 3.15
N LEU A 76 -0.61 -12.45 2.76
CA LEU A 76 -0.44 -11.05 2.38
C LEU A 76 -1.26 -10.73 1.13
N MET A 77 -1.24 -11.60 0.10
CA MET A 77 -2.10 -11.45 -1.09
C MET A 77 -3.59 -11.40 -0.74
N ARG A 78 -4.04 -12.22 0.20
CA ARG A 78 -5.44 -12.22 0.65
C ARG A 78 -5.77 -10.92 1.37
N LEU A 79 -4.93 -10.47 2.29
CA LEU A 79 -5.13 -9.20 2.99
C LEU A 79 -5.16 -8.02 2.03
N THR A 80 -4.29 -8.02 1.00
CA THR A 80 -4.31 -7.01 -0.06
C THR A 80 -5.68 -6.98 -0.70
N ASN A 81 -6.12 -8.11 -1.24
CA ASN A 81 -7.40 -8.18 -1.94
C ASN A 81 -8.58 -7.71 -1.07
N ASP A 82 -8.65 -8.20 0.17
CA ASP A 82 -9.75 -7.89 1.10
C ASP A 82 -9.73 -6.41 1.51
N ALA A 83 -8.56 -5.86 1.84
CA ALA A 83 -8.43 -4.46 2.26
C ALA A 83 -8.64 -3.47 1.13
N LEU A 84 -8.04 -3.69 -0.05
CA LEU A 84 -8.21 -2.82 -1.20
C LEU A 84 -9.69 -2.74 -1.64
N THR A 85 -10.44 -3.85 -1.49
CA THR A 85 -11.89 -3.88 -1.75
C THR A 85 -12.69 -3.21 -0.62
N ALA A 86 -12.27 -3.38 0.63
CA ALA A 86 -13.02 -2.90 1.79
C ALA A 86 -12.94 -1.38 1.95
N VAL A 87 -11.76 -0.79 1.74
CA VAL A 87 -11.48 0.65 1.95
C VAL A 87 -12.48 1.54 1.20
N THR A 88 -12.71 1.27 -0.09
CA THR A 88 -13.64 2.06 -0.92
C THR A 88 -15.11 1.85 -0.54
N GLY A 89 -15.41 0.90 0.34
CA GLY A 89 -16.74 0.67 0.88
C GLY A 89 -17.11 1.53 2.08
N TYR A 90 -16.17 2.30 2.64
CA TYR A 90 -16.40 3.21 3.77
C TYR A 90 -16.67 4.63 3.29
N ALA A 91 -17.46 5.38 4.07
CA ALA A 91 -17.59 6.82 3.92
C ALA A 91 -16.50 7.49 4.77
N ILE A 92 -15.73 8.41 4.17
CA ILE A 92 -14.74 9.21 4.90
C ILE A 92 -15.49 10.27 5.72
N GLN A 93 -15.28 10.27 7.03
CA GLN A 93 -15.92 11.22 7.95
C GLN A 93 -15.00 12.39 8.30
N SER A 94 -13.68 12.16 8.30
CA SER A 94 -12.69 13.20 8.60
C SER A 94 -11.43 13.02 7.75
N GLU A 95 -10.68 14.11 7.65
CA GLU A 95 -9.39 14.12 6.97
C GLU A 95 -8.35 13.24 7.68
N GLU A 96 -8.45 13.10 9.00
CA GLU A 96 -7.60 12.22 9.79
C GLU A 96 -7.76 10.74 9.38
N GLU A 97 -8.97 10.31 9.01
CA GLU A 97 -9.18 8.94 8.51
C GLU A 97 -8.45 8.70 7.19
N LEU A 98 -8.34 9.74 6.36
CA LEU A 98 -7.68 9.69 5.07
C LEU A 98 -6.15 9.69 5.23
N GLU A 99 -5.61 10.49 6.14
CA GLU A 99 -4.19 10.41 6.54
C GLU A 99 -3.85 9.03 7.10
N ALA A 100 -4.70 8.49 7.99
CA ALA A 100 -4.53 7.16 8.55
C ALA A 100 -4.57 6.04 7.48
N LEU A 101 -5.38 6.23 6.42
CA LEU A 101 -5.43 5.34 5.27
C LEU A 101 -4.13 5.38 4.47
N VAL A 102 -3.63 6.57 4.14
CA VAL A 102 -2.37 6.75 3.40
C VAL A 102 -1.21 6.13 4.18
N ASP A 103 -1.13 6.35 5.49
CA ASP A 103 -0.13 5.73 6.36
C ASP A 103 -0.22 4.21 6.37
N TRP A 104 -1.44 3.68 6.45
CA TRP A 104 -1.66 2.24 6.38
C TRP A 104 -1.26 1.64 5.03
N LEU A 105 -1.52 2.35 3.93
CA LEU A 105 -1.11 1.91 2.58
C LEU A 105 0.40 1.99 2.37
N ASP A 106 1.09 2.98 2.95
CA ASP A 106 2.55 3.08 2.97
C ASP A 106 3.18 1.91 3.76
N ASP A 107 2.62 1.55 4.92
CA ASP A 107 2.99 0.31 5.62
C ASP A 107 2.81 -0.92 4.73
N PHE A 108 1.74 -0.93 3.93
CA PHE A 108 1.40 -2.01 3.03
C PHE A 108 2.36 -2.12 1.84
N ASP A 109 2.77 -1.01 1.23
CA ASP A 109 3.80 -0.98 0.19
C ASP A 109 5.14 -1.52 0.72
N ARG A 110 5.59 -1.01 1.87
CA ARG A 110 6.81 -1.47 2.52
C ARG A 110 6.76 -2.95 2.84
N ALA A 111 5.62 -3.44 3.31
CA ALA A 111 5.38 -4.86 3.59
C ALA A 111 5.61 -5.74 2.34
N TRP A 112 5.14 -5.29 1.18
CA TRP A 112 5.36 -5.96 -0.10
C TRP A 112 6.81 -5.88 -0.55
N VAL A 113 7.47 -4.72 -0.45
CA VAL A 113 8.89 -4.56 -0.77
C VAL A 113 9.75 -5.54 0.03
N VAL A 114 9.53 -5.62 1.34
CA VAL A 114 10.24 -6.55 2.24
C VAL A 114 9.96 -7.99 1.85
N LEU A 115 8.70 -8.34 1.53
CA LEU A 115 8.34 -9.69 1.11
C LEU A 115 9.01 -10.09 -0.21
N ILE A 116 8.96 -9.24 -1.23
CA ILE A 116 9.54 -9.52 -2.56
C ILE A 116 11.06 -9.69 -2.46
N LYS A 117 11.71 -8.89 -1.61
CA LYS A 117 13.15 -9.00 -1.31
C LYS A 117 13.51 -10.20 -0.42
N GLY A 118 12.52 -10.94 0.10
CA GLY A 118 12.76 -12.06 1.01
C GLY A 118 13.32 -11.64 2.38
N GLN A 119 13.07 -10.40 2.79
CA GLN A 119 13.62 -9.83 4.02
C GLN A 119 12.71 -10.07 5.23
N LEU A 120 13.33 -10.03 6.42
CA LEU A 120 12.59 -10.04 7.68
C LEU A 120 12.05 -8.64 7.95
N TRP A 121 10.78 -8.55 8.34
CA TRP A 121 10.19 -7.29 8.75
C TRP A 121 10.69 -6.87 10.12
N ASP A 122 11.12 -5.61 10.25
CA ASP A 122 11.49 -5.01 11.53
C ASP A 122 10.58 -3.80 11.81
N PRO A 123 9.59 -3.94 12.72
CA PRO A 123 8.64 -2.87 13.00
C PRO A 123 9.30 -1.65 13.66
N ASN A 124 10.47 -1.80 14.29
CA ASN A 124 11.12 -0.68 15.00
C ASN A 124 11.93 0.21 14.05
N LYS A 125 12.40 -0.35 12.92
CA LYS A 125 13.12 0.40 11.88
C LYS A 125 12.21 1.21 10.97
N GLN A 126 10.90 1.03 11.11
CA GLN A 126 9.90 1.66 10.25
C GLN A 126 9.36 2.99 10.76
N LYS A 127 9.84 3.48 11.91
CA LYS A 127 9.54 4.86 12.28
C LYS A 127 10.00 5.71 11.10
N ARG A 128 9.04 6.30 10.37
CA ARG A 128 9.31 7.09 9.17
C ARG A 128 10.50 7.96 9.49
N HIS A 129 11.60 7.73 8.79
CA HIS A 129 12.63 8.75 8.71
C HIS A 129 12.00 9.87 7.86
N ASP A 130 11.11 10.64 8.49
CA ASP A 130 10.71 11.97 8.02
C ASP A 130 11.89 12.95 8.14
N GLY A 131 13.02 12.48 8.68
CA GLY A 131 14.30 13.16 8.66
C GLY A 131 14.84 13.15 7.25
N ALA A 132 14.73 14.32 6.61
CA ALA A 132 15.77 15.00 5.86
C ALA A 132 16.92 14.10 5.43
N LEU A 133 17.17 14.04 4.13
CA LEU A 133 18.46 13.70 3.55
C LEU A 133 19.55 14.33 4.44
N GLU A 134 20.11 13.55 5.37
CA GLU A 134 21.46 13.75 5.83
C GLU A 134 22.25 13.43 4.58
N ASP A 135 22.43 14.49 3.79
CA ASP A 135 23.39 14.62 2.74
C ASP A 135 24.74 14.36 3.43
N ASP A 136 25.08 13.07 3.58
CA ASP A 136 26.43 12.58 3.85
C ASP A 136 27.26 12.84 2.57
N SER A 137 27.21 14.07 2.06
CA SER A 137 28.22 14.68 1.22
C SER A 137 29.41 14.99 2.13
N ASP A 138 30.04 13.92 2.62
CA ASP A 138 31.46 13.93 2.97
C ASP A 138 32.23 14.16 1.64
N GLU A 139 32.14 15.40 1.12
CA GLU A 139 33.05 16.00 0.15
C GLU A 139 34.37 16.33 0.85
N ASP A 140 34.97 15.35 1.54
CA ASP A 140 36.32 15.49 2.07
C ASP A 140 37.29 14.72 1.16
N ASP A 141 37.94 15.50 0.28
CA ASP A 141 39.33 15.35 -0.14
C ASP A 141 39.80 13.96 -0.61
N MET A 142 39.65 13.70 -1.91
CA MET A 142 40.55 12.80 -2.63
C MET A 142 41.34 13.58 -3.69
N ASP A 143 42.31 14.33 -3.16
CA ASP A 143 43.48 14.77 -3.89
C ASP A 143 44.21 13.55 -4.51
N GLY A 144 44.78 13.79 -5.69
CA GLY A 144 45.13 12.76 -6.66
C GLY A 144 46.10 11.66 -6.20
N MET A 145 45.94 10.49 -6.83
CA MET A 145 47.01 9.51 -6.90
C MET A 145 47.01 8.83 -8.28
N ASP A 146 47.82 9.38 -9.17
CA ASP A 146 48.35 8.68 -10.35
C ASP A 146 49.19 7.48 -9.89
N VAL A 147 48.77 6.24 -10.18
CA VAL A 147 49.68 5.08 -10.19
C VAL A 147 49.33 4.11 -11.32
N ASP A 148 50.09 4.29 -12.39
CA ASP A 148 50.86 3.31 -13.17
C ASP A 148 50.22 1.98 -13.67
N SER A 149 50.52 1.74 -14.93
CA SER A 149 50.14 0.61 -15.76
C SER A 149 50.95 -0.65 -15.43
N GLY A 150 50.34 -1.83 -15.50
CA GLY A 150 51.06 -3.09 -15.46
C GLY A 150 50.25 -4.26 -16.05
N PRO A 151 50.73 -4.94 -17.11
CA PRO A 151 50.06 -6.08 -17.73
C PRO A 151 50.63 -7.42 -17.24
N ALA A 152 49.79 -8.41 -16.93
CA ALA A 152 50.20 -9.82 -17.00
C ALA A 152 49.02 -10.81 -16.98
N SER A 153 49.03 -11.65 -18.01
CA SER A 153 48.32 -12.92 -18.19
C SER A 153 48.33 -13.86 -16.98
N ALA A 154 47.25 -14.63 -16.79
CA ALA A 154 47.35 -16.04 -16.42
C ALA A 154 46.02 -16.78 -16.70
N THR A 155 46.04 -17.55 -17.78
CA THR A 155 45.08 -18.58 -18.16
C THR A 155 45.15 -19.73 -17.14
N GLY A 156 44.06 -20.02 -16.43
CA GLY A 156 43.96 -21.10 -15.45
C GLY A 156 42.66 -21.87 -15.59
N ILE A 157 42.71 -22.98 -16.32
CA ILE A 157 41.60 -23.90 -16.59
C ILE A 157 41.44 -24.80 -15.35
N SER A 158 40.31 -24.70 -14.64
CA SER A 158 39.97 -25.59 -13.51
C SER A 158 38.62 -26.25 -13.77
N SER A 159 38.70 -27.53 -14.14
CA SER A 159 37.57 -28.44 -14.35
C SER A 159 36.83 -28.77 -13.05
N GLY A 160 35.50 -28.69 -13.11
CA GLY A 160 34.61 -29.79 -12.71
C GLY A 160 34.49 -30.13 -11.23
N LEU A 161 33.90 -29.23 -10.44
CA LEU A 161 33.25 -29.56 -9.17
C LEU A 161 31.84 -28.96 -9.20
N ALA A 162 30.82 -29.82 -9.28
CA ALA A 162 29.42 -29.40 -9.26
C ALA A 162 29.16 -28.60 -7.96
N PRO A 163 28.67 -27.36 -8.05
CA PRO A 163 28.41 -26.55 -6.86
C PRO A 163 27.30 -27.22 -6.06
N ALA A 164 27.63 -27.69 -4.86
CA ALA A 164 26.64 -28.11 -3.89
C ALA A 164 25.62 -26.97 -3.72
N SER A 165 24.38 -27.22 -4.11
CA SER A 165 23.28 -26.26 -4.03
C SER A 165 23.20 -25.64 -2.65
N SER A 166 23.54 -24.36 -2.54
CA SER A 166 23.48 -23.59 -1.29
C SER A 166 22.08 -23.76 -0.67
N PRO A 167 21.97 -24.35 0.54
CA PRO A 167 20.69 -24.73 1.16
C PRO A 167 19.81 -23.54 1.57
N ASN A 168 20.18 -22.31 1.22
CA ASN A 168 19.51 -21.07 1.63
C ASN A 168 18.93 -20.28 0.44
N SER A 169 18.57 -20.95 -0.66
CA SER A 169 17.86 -20.28 -1.75
C SER A 169 16.47 -19.83 -1.25
N THR A 170 16.37 -18.57 -0.84
CA THR A 170 15.11 -17.90 -0.53
C THR A 170 14.30 -17.88 -1.81
N LYS A 171 13.30 -18.75 -1.89
CA LYS A 171 12.46 -18.91 -3.08
C LYS A 171 11.68 -17.63 -3.32
N THR A 172 12.13 -16.78 -4.23
CA THR A 172 11.48 -15.49 -4.52
C THR A 172 10.02 -15.71 -4.96
N ILE A 173 9.16 -14.73 -4.69
CA ILE A 173 7.74 -14.75 -5.11
C ILE A 173 7.60 -15.12 -6.59
N SER A 174 6.65 -16.01 -6.90
CA SER A 174 6.48 -16.54 -8.26
C SER A 174 6.04 -15.45 -9.25
N GLN A 175 6.35 -15.63 -10.53
CA GLN A 175 5.94 -14.69 -11.57
C GLN A 175 4.42 -14.50 -11.62
N THR A 176 3.65 -15.58 -11.42
CA THR A 176 2.18 -15.52 -11.37
C THR A 176 1.68 -14.65 -10.22
N GLU A 177 2.26 -14.79 -9.02
CA GLU A 177 1.91 -13.96 -7.86
C GLU A 177 2.27 -12.49 -8.10
N ARG A 178 3.42 -12.22 -8.74
CA ARG A 178 3.82 -10.84 -9.12
C ARG A 178 2.83 -10.21 -10.08
N THR A 179 2.46 -10.93 -11.14
CA THR A 179 1.45 -10.44 -12.10
C THR A 179 0.12 -10.18 -11.41
N ARG A 180 -0.32 -11.09 -10.53
CA ARG A 180 -1.54 -10.91 -9.75
C ARG A 180 -1.49 -9.69 -8.84
N LEU A 181 -0.37 -9.47 -8.16
CA LEU A 181 -0.17 -8.29 -7.30
C LEU A 181 -0.24 -7.00 -8.10
N ARG A 182 0.41 -6.93 -9.26
CA ARG A 182 0.32 -5.76 -10.17
C ARG A 182 -1.12 -5.48 -10.57
N SER A 183 -1.86 -6.50 -11.01
CA SER A 183 -3.26 -6.33 -11.40
C SER A 183 -4.13 -5.82 -10.26
N LEU A 184 -3.90 -6.30 -9.02
CA LEU A 184 -4.62 -5.82 -7.83
C LEU A 184 -4.32 -4.35 -7.54
N ILE A 185 -3.05 -3.95 -7.54
CA ILE A 185 -2.64 -2.56 -7.26
C ILE A 185 -3.20 -1.61 -8.32
N LEU A 186 -3.07 -1.94 -9.60
CA LEU A 186 -3.58 -1.11 -10.69
C LEU A 186 -5.11 -0.97 -10.65
N SER A 187 -5.83 -2.07 -10.42
CA SER A 187 -7.29 -2.03 -10.30
C SER A 187 -7.74 -1.22 -9.09
N PHE A 188 -6.99 -1.26 -7.99
CA PHE A 188 -7.29 -0.48 -6.79
C PHE A 188 -7.05 1.00 -7.01
N SER A 189 -5.97 1.41 -7.68
CA SER A 189 -5.70 2.83 -8.00
C SER A 189 -6.90 3.45 -8.72
N SER A 190 -7.40 2.80 -9.77
CA SER A 190 -8.59 3.29 -10.50
C SER A 190 -9.84 3.32 -9.61
N SER A 191 -10.08 2.27 -8.81
CA SER A 191 -11.22 2.24 -7.90
C SER A 191 -11.14 3.31 -6.80
N LEU A 192 -9.93 3.68 -6.38
CA LEU A 192 -9.69 4.68 -5.35
C LEU A 192 -9.87 6.09 -5.93
N GLU A 193 -9.39 6.34 -7.15
CA GLU A 193 -9.64 7.59 -7.88
C GLU A 193 -11.15 7.84 -8.05
N ASP A 194 -11.91 6.82 -8.49
CA ASP A 194 -13.36 6.91 -8.62
C ASP A 194 -14.04 7.17 -7.27
N TRP A 195 -13.59 6.47 -6.22
CA TRP A 195 -14.13 6.64 -4.86
C TRP A 195 -13.85 8.05 -4.31
N LEU A 196 -12.66 8.61 -4.53
CA LEU A 196 -12.33 9.98 -4.14
C LEU A 196 -13.12 11.01 -4.95
N ALA A 197 -13.33 10.79 -6.25
CA ALA A 197 -14.14 11.67 -7.08
C ALA A 197 -15.60 11.75 -6.61
N LEU A 198 -16.15 10.66 -6.07
CA LEU A 198 -17.48 10.65 -5.45
C LEU A 198 -17.55 11.49 -4.18
N LEU A 199 -16.45 11.62 -3.44
CA LEU A 199 -16.37 12.48 -2.26
C LEU A 199 -16.20 13.96 -2.64
N GLU A 200 -15.64 14.24 -3.82
CA GLU A 200 -15.42 15.59 -4.32
C GLU A 200 -16.66 16.21 -4.96
N ALA A 201 -17.56 15.38 -5.52
CA ALA A 201 -18.78 15.88 -6.13
C ALA A 201 -19.50 16.81 -5.12
N PRO A 202 -19.68 18.12 -5.42
CA PRO A 202 -20.42 19.00 -4.54
C PRO A 202 -21.77 18.34 -4.28
N PRO A 203 -22.35 18.47 -3.07
CA PRO A 203 -23.72 18.02 -2.86
C PRO A 203 -24.50 18.79 -3.90
N SER A 204 -24.87 18.11 -4.99
CA SER A 204 -25.53 18.73 -6.10
C SER A 204 -26.74 19.32 -5.43
N THR A 205 -26.75 20.65 -5.32
CA THR A 205 -27.88 21.40 -4.80
C THR A 205 -29.01 20.80 -5.57
N THR A 206 -29.82 19.99 -4.90
CA THR A 206 -31.10 19.54 -5.39
C THR A 206 -31.86 20.83 -5.40
N ALA A 207 -31.57 21.64 -6.43
CA ALA A 207 -32.29 22.81 -6.81
C ALA A 207 -33.64 22.21 -7.07
N SER A 208 -34.49 22.39 -6.06
CA SER A 208 -35.91 22.21 -6.16
C SER A 208 -36.31 22.95 -7.43
N SER A 209 -36.41 22.22 -8.54
CA SER A 209 -37.43 22.52 -9.53
C SER A 209 -38.74 22.08 -8.89
N ASP A 210 -39.13 22.82 -7.84
CA ASP A 210 -40.52 23.02 -7.53
C ASP A 210 -41.06 23.80 -8.72
N ASP A 211 -41.57 23.00 -9.63
CA ASP A 211 -42.41 23.39 -10.73
C ASP A 211 -43.52 24.28 -10.16
N VAL A 212 -43.39 25.56 -10.49
CA VAL A 212 -44.37 26.60 -10.22
C VAL A 212 -45.65 26.26 -11.00
N VAL A 213 -46.55 25.48 -10.39
CA VAL A 213 -47.97 25.53 -10.76
C VAL A 213 -48.67 26.53 -9.84
N ARG A 214 -48.48 27.78 -10.26
CA ARG A 214 -49.32 28.95 -10.06
C ARG A 214 -50.82 28.59 -10.11
N ASP A 215 -51.55 28.83 -9.03
CA ASP A 215 -52.82 29.54 -9.16
C ASP A 215 -53.24 30.34 -7.91
N SER A 216 -54.02 31.37 -8.18
CA SER A 216 -54.12 32.63 -7.44
C SER A 216 -55.19 32.64 -6.35
N ALA A 217 -54.95 33.34 -5.23
CA ALA A 217 -55.86 34.34 -4.63
C ALA A 217 -55.33 34.93 -3.30
N SER A 218 -54.92 36.20 -3.39
CA SER A 218 -55.10 37.31 -2.43
C SER A 218 -55.29 37.00 -0.93
N ASN A 219 -54.30 37.42 -0.12
CA ASN A 219 -54.61 38.21 1.07
C ASN A 219 -53.44 39.15 1.42
N GLU A 220 -53.69 40.45 1.31
CA GLU A 220 -52.85 41.54 1.82
C GLU A 220 -52.85 41.53 3.35
N SER A 221 -51.69 41.77 3.98
CA SER A 221 -51.52 42.59 5.19
C SER A 221 -50.02 42.72 5.50
N GLU A 222 -49.50 43.93 5.28
CA GLU A 222 -48.16 44.40 5.61
C GLU A 222 -47.90 44.36 7.14
N ASP A 223 -46.69 43.96 7.55
CA ASP A 223 -45.95 44.78 8.52
C ASP A 223 -44.43 44.55 8.42
N ILE A 224 -43.71 45.63 8.64
CA ILE A 224 -42.34 45.93 8.21
C ILE A 224 -41.39 45.82 9.41
N ALA A 225 -40.35 44.99 9.30
CA ALA A 225 -39.15 45.16 10.10
C ALA A 225 -37.91 44.74 9.29
N GLU A 226 -37.34 45.77 8.68
CA GLU A 226 -36.02 45.84 8.06
C GLU A 226 -34.93 45.32 9.03
N THR A 227 -34.19 44.28 8.63
CA THR A 227 -32.87 43.98 9.18
C THR A 227 -31.98 43.54 8.03
N THR A 228 -31.40 44.55 7.38
CA THR A 228 -30.28 44.44 6.45
C THR A 228 -29.09 43.84 7.21
N SER A 229 -28.82 42.55 6.98
CA SER A 229 -27.60 41.90 7.43
C SER A 229 -26.85 41.38 6.21
N ALA A 230 -25.76 42.05 5.87
CA ALA A 230 -24.92 41.79 4.71
C ALA A 230 -24.29 40.37 4.78
N PRO A 231 -24.27 39.61 3.68
CA PRO A 231 -23.53 38.35 3.60
C PRO A 231 -22.06 38.66 3.27
N GLY A 232 -21.19 38.48 4.25
CA GLY A 232 -19.74 38.59 4.06
C GLY A 232 -19.17 37.39 3.29
N PRO A 233 -18.27 37.58 2.30
CA PRO A 233 -17.63 36.50 1.54
C PRO A 233 -16.47 35.89 2.34
N ALA A 234 -16.75 35.06 3.34
CA ALA A 234 -15.72 34.35 4.12
C ALA A 234 -15.44 32.90 3.64
N SER A 235 -16.16 32.40 2.63
CA SER A 235 -16.10 30.97 2.26
C SER A 235 -14.87 30.54 1.44
N SER A 236 -14.11 31.46 0.83
CA SER A 236 -13.11 31.10 -0.18
C SER A 236 -11.80 30.49 0.37
N SER A 237 -11.46 30.74 1.64
CA SER A 237 -10.19 30.28 2.22
C SER A 237 -10.19 28.80 2.62
N ALA A 238 -11.34 28.27 3.07
CA ALA A 238 -11.46 26.87 3.47
C ALA A 238 -11.36 25.95 2.24
N ASP A 239 -11.91 26.40 1.11
CA ASP A 239 -11.91 25.65 -0.14
C ASP A 239 -10.48 25.48 -0.69
N MET A 240 -9.65 26.53 -0.67
CA MET A 240 -8.27 26.44 -1.18
C MET A 240 -7.35 25.53 -0.34
N GLN A 241 -7.48 25.54 0.99
CA GLN A 241 -6.71 24.60 1.82
C GLN A 241 -7.13 23.15 1.56
N SER A 242 -8.44 22.91 1.37
CA SER A 242 -8.92 21.58 1.00
C SER A 242 -8.38 21.13 -0.36
N VAL A 243 -8.27 22.03 -1.35
CA VAL A 243 -7.70 21.73 -2.68
C VAL A 243 -6.20 21.44 -2.61
N LEU A 244 -5.42 22.23 -1.88
CA LEU A 244 -3.98 22.00 -1.74
C LEU A 244 -3.67 20.70 -1.00
N LYS A 245 -4.43 20.41 0.06
CA LYS A 245 -4.29 19.15 0.79
C LYS A 245 -4.71 17.97 -0.08
N ARG A 246 -5.76 18.10 -0.90
CA ARG A 246 -6.15 17.11 -1.93
C ARG A 246 -5.06 16.86 -2.97
N LEU A 247 -4.40 17.90 -3.49
CA LEU A 247 -3.31 17.73 -4.45
C LEU A 247 -2.11 17.00 -3.83
N SER A 248 -1.79 17.30 -2.56
CA SER A 248 -0.74 16.57 -1.84
C SER A 248 -1.10 15.10 -1.65
N LEU A 249 -2.37 14.83 -1.40
CA LEU A 249 -2.88 13.49 -1.18
C LEU A 249 -2.88 12.68 -2.48
N GLN A 250 -3.28 13.28 -3.60
CA GLN A 250 -3.23 12.64 -4.91
C GLN A 250 -1.79 12.32 -5.32
N ASN A 251 -0.83 13.20 -5.03
CA ASN A 251 0.59 12.90 -5.22
C ASN A 251 1.05 11.75 -4.30
N ALA A 252 0.66 11.76 -3.03
CA ALA A 252 0.97 10.66 -2.11
C ALA A 252 0.37 9.32 -2.59
N PHE A 253 -0.79 9.35 -3.25
CA PHE A 253 -1.38 8.17 -3.89
C PHE A 253 -0.67 7.73 -5.16
N ASN A 254 -0.16 8.66 -5.97
CA ASN A 254 0.68 8.32 -7.14
C ASN A 254 2.01 7.71 -6.71
N ASP A 255 2.57 8.16 -5.59
CA ASP A 255 3.76 7.60 -4.98
C ASP A 255 3.49 6.29 -4.23
N LEU A 256 2.21 6.00 -3.94
CA LEU A 256 1.79 4.78 -3.27
C LEU A 256 2.07 3.58 -4.16
N PHE A 257 2.68 2.55 -3.57
CA PHE A 257 3.16 1.38 -4.28
C PHE A 257 4.31 1.61 -5.28
N SER A 258 4.89 2.81 -5.34
CA SER A 258 6.08 3.06 -6.16
C SER A 258 7.23 2.12 -5.79
N GLY A 259 7.42 1.86 -4.49
CA GLY A 259 8.41 0.90 -3.99
C GLY A 259 8.14 -0.51 -4.49
N THR A 260 6.92 -1.02 -4.31
CA THR A 260 6.52 -2.34 -4.81
C THR A 260 6.64 -2.42 -6.33
N MET A 261 6.17 -1.43 -7.07
CA MET A 261 6.20 -1.43 -8.53
C MET A 261 7.61 -1.34 -9.09
N SER A 262 8.50 -0.56 -8.46
CA SER A 262 9.93 -0.51 -8.80
C SER A 262 10.58 -1.89 -8.65
N VAL A 263 10.41 -2.54 -7.49
CA VAL A 263 10.97 -3.88 -7.24
C VAL A 263 10.37 -4.93 -8.17
N LEU A 264 9.08 -4.82 -8.49
CA LEU A 264 8.45 -5.71 -9.46
C LEU A 264 9.04 -5.49 -10.87
N GLY A 265 9.21 -4.24 -11.29
CA GLY A 265 9.68 -3.83 -12.63
C GLY A 265 11.14 -4.21 -12.90
N ASP A 266 12.02 -4.03 -11.92
CA ASP A 266 13.45 -4.37 -11.99
C ASP A 266 13.68 -5.85 -12.35
N LEU A 267 12.79 -6.73 -11.89
CA LEU A 267 12.88 -8.17 -12.15
C LEU A 267 12.30 -8.60 -13.50
N GLY A 268 11.72 -7.68 -14.29
CA GLY A 268 11.17 -7.94 -15.62
C GLY A 268 12.22 -8.00 -16.75
N GLY A 269 13.48 -7.64 -16.44
CA GLY A 269 14.58 -7.57 -17.40
C GLY A 269 15.34 -8.87 -17.66
N VAL A 270 15.03 -9.96 -16.94
CA VAL A 270 15.55 -11.29 -17.32
C VAL A 270 14.74 -11.79 -18.51
N VAL A 271 15.02 -11.19 -19.67
CA VAL A 271 14.81 -11.85 -20.96
C VAL A 271 15.57 -13.15 -20.85
N LEU A 272 14.84 -14.26 -20.70
CA LEU A 272 15.42 -15.58 -20.93
C LEU A 272 15.97 -15.51 -22.35
N GLU A 273 17.29 -15.43 -22.46
CA GLU A 273 18.03 -15.52 -23.70
C GLU A 273 17.64 -16.84 -24.34
N ALA A 274 16.69 -16.76 -25.27
CA ALA A 274 16.12 -17.90 -25.93
C ALA A 274 17.19 -18.44 -26.89
N GLY A 275 17.82 -19.54 -26.49
CA GLY A 275 18.49 -20.43 -27.42
C GLY A 275 20.01 -20.32 -27.45
N GLU A 276 20.66 -20.91 -26.44
CA GLU A 276 21.91 -21.60 -26.71
C GLU A 276 21.55 -22.86 -27.50
N GLU A 277 21.62 -22.77 -28.83
CA GLU A 277 21.40 -23.89 -29.74
C GLU A 277 22.35 -25.03 -29.37
N ALA A 278 21.79 -26.12 -28.85
CA ALA A 278 22.49 -27.37 -28.64
C ALA A 278 22.99 -27.89 -30.00
N LYS A 279 24.27 -27.64 -30.28
CA LYS A 279 24.99 -28.23 -31.40
C LYS A 279 25.14 -29.72 -31.13
N VAL A 280 24.20 -30.51 -31.65
CA VAL A 280 24.28 -31.97 -31.66
C VAL A 280 25.42 -32.35 -32.61
N CYS A 281 26.49 -32.92 -32.04
CA CYS A 281 27.55 -33.60 -32.79
C CYS A 281 27.13 -35.01 -33.19
#